data_AF-A0A162T572-F1
#
_entry.id   AF-A0A162T572-F1
#
_cell.length_a   1.000
_cell.length_b   1.000
_cell.length_c   1.000
_cell.angle_alpha   90.00
_cell.angle_beta   90.00
_cell.angle_gamma   90.00
#
_symmetry.space_group_name_H-M   'P 1'
#
loop_
_entity.id
_entity.type
_entity.pdbx_description
1 polymer ?
#
loop_
_entity_poly.entity_id
_entity_poly.type
_entity_poly.pdbx_seq_one_letter_code
_entity_poly.pdbx_strand_id
1 'polypeptide(L)' 'MENYRGYEITVIENNEKEYPFKAIARKGDKEVKHKGQSKTQAIDYVKKSINVIIEKIEAKNEVKLESDRG' A
#
# COMPACT_ATOMS: atom_id res chain seq x y z
N MET A 1 -12.36 3.81 -8.51
CA MET A 1 -11.00 4.19 -8.05
C MET A 1 -11.14 4.70 -6.63
N GLU A 2 -10.27 4.27 -5.73
CA GLU A 2 -10.29 4.67 -4.31
C GLU A 2 -8.98 5.37 -3.94
N ASN A 3 -9.04 6.39 -3.09
CA ASN A 3 -7.86 7.10 -2.59
C ASN A 3 -7.63 6.79 -1.11
N TYR A 4 -6.42 6.33 -0.77
CA TYR A 4 -6.05 6.02 0.62
C TYR A 4 -4.67 6.58 0.97
N ARG A 5 -4.61 7.53 1.90
CA ARG A 5 -3.35 8.18 2.37
C ARG A 5 -2.49 8.73 1.21
N GLY A 6 -3.15 9.22 0.17
CA GLY A 6 -2.54 9.74 -1.06
C GLY A 6 -2.06 8.67 -2.04
N TYR A 7 -2.44 7.40 -1.85
CA TYR A 7 -2.29 6.35 -2.86
C TYR A 7 -3.59 6.18 -3.63
N GLU A 8 -3.49 6.14 -4.96
CA GLU A 8 -4.59 5.79 -5.87
C GLU A 8 -4.67 4.27 -6.00
N ILE A 9 -5.75 3.67 -5.50
CA ILE A 9 -6.02 2.24 -5.54
C ILE A 9 -6.94 1.92 -6.72
N THR A 10 -6.45 1.06 -7.61
CA THR A 10 -7.19 0.46 -8.70
C THR A 10 -7.27 -1.05 -8.50
N VAL A 11 -8.46 -1.62 -8.63
CA VAL A 11 -8.66 -3.08 -8.59
C VAL A 11 -8.95 -3.57 -9.99
N ILE A 12 -8.19 -4.56 -10.43
CA ILE A 12 -8.39 -5.26 -11.70
C ILE A 12 -8.74 -6.72 -11.44
N GLU A 13 -9.50 -7.29 -12.35
CA GLU A 13 -9.76 -8.73 -12.36
C GLU A 13 -8.54 -9.45 -12.95
N ASN A 14 -8.24 -10.62 -12.40
CA ASN A 14 -7.12 -11.46 -12.78
C ASN A 14 -7.66 -12.84 -13.14
N ASN A 15 -7.07 -13.50 -14.14
CA ASN A 15 -7.53 -14.80 -14.63
C ASN A 15 -7.04 -15.97 -13.75
N GLU A 16 -6.64 -15.71 -12.51
CA GLU A 16 -6.19 -16.73 -11.56
C GLU A 16 -7.35 -17.19 -10.68
N LYS A 17 -7.66 -18.49 -10.72
CA LYS A 17 -8.76 -19.09 -9.95
C LYS A 17 -8.67 -18.84 -8.45
N GLU A 18 -7.47 -18.88 -7.88
CA GLU A 18 -7.24 -18.70 -6.44
C GLU A 18 -7.21 -17.23 -6.03
N TYR A 19 -6.86 -16.34 -6.97
CA TYR A 19 -6.76 -14.89 -6.72
C TYR A 19 -7.31 -14.08 -7.89
N PRO A 20 -8.66 -14.07 -8.05
CA PRO A 20 -9.33 -13.42 -9.17
C PRO A 20 -9.27 -11.89 -9.14
N PHE A 21 -8.78 -11.28 -8.06
CA PHE A 21 -8.68 -9.82 -7.96
C PHE A 21 -7.26 -9.39 -7.61
N LYS A 22 -6.82 -8.29 -8.22
CA LYS A 22 -5.54 -7.64 -7.94
C LYS A 22 -5.76 -6.15 -7.70
N ALA A 23 -5.38 -5.68 -6.52
CA ALA A 23 -5.37 -4.26 -6.18
C ALA A 23 -3.96 -3.69 -6.39
N ILE A 24 -3.90 -2.49 -6.97
CA ILE A 24 -2.68 -1.75 -7.28
C ILE A 24 -2.86 -0.34 -6.72
N ALA A 25 -2.04 0.02 -5.74
CA ALA A 25 -1.93 1.36 -5.19
C ALA A 25 -0.70 2.08 -5.76
N ARG A 26 -0.87 3.32 -6.19
CA ARG A 26 0.23 4.15 -6.71
C ARG A 26 0.29 5.50 -6.00
N LYS A 27 1.50 5.96 -5.67
CA LYS A 27 1.78 7.29 -5.13
C LYS A 27 3.17 7.75 -5.59
N GLY A 28 3.22 8.56 -6.65
CA GLY A 28 4.47 8.92 -7.31
C GLY A 28 5.21 7.66 -7.77
N ASP A 29 6.47 7.52 -7.37
CA ASP A 29 7.32 6.36 -7.72
C ASP A 29 7.03 5.09 -6.89
N LYS A 30 6.14 5.18 -5.89
CA LYS A 30 5.80 4.04 -5.03
C LYS A 30 4.58 3.31 -5.57
N GLU A 31 4.74 2.03 -5.84
CA GLU A 31 3.65 1.12 -6.20
C GLU A 31 3.54 -0.02 -5.19
N VAL A 32 2.32 -0.30 -4.72
CA VAL A 32 2.00 -1.44 -3.85
C VAL A 32 0.93 -2.28 -4.54
N LYS A 33 1.19 -3.58 -4.70
CA LYS A 33 0.26 -4.49 -5.39
C LYS A 33 0.00 -5.74 -4.55
N HIS A 34 -1.27 -6.12 -4.41
CA HIS A 34 -1.66 -7.37 -3.78
C HIS A 34 -2.79 -8.05 -4.55
N LYS A 35 -2.81 -9.37 -4.47
CA LYS A 35 -3.89 -10.20 -4.99
C LYS A 35 -4.81 -10.64 -3.86
N GLY A 36 -6.07 -10.92 -4.17
CA GLY A 36 -7.06 -11.40 -3.21
C GLY A 36 -8.16 -12.24 -3.89
N GLN A 37 -8.81 -13.05 -3.07
CA GLN A 37 -10.00 -13.85 -3.39
C GLN A 37 -11.22 -12.97 -3.64
N SER A 38 -11.25 -11.77 -3.09
CA SER A 38 -12.29 -10.76 -3.31
C SER A 38 -11.69 -9.37 -3.56
N LYS A 39 -12.46 -8.47 -4.17
CA LYS A 39 -12.07 -7.06 -4.38
C LYS A 39 -11.67 -6.40 -3.05
N THR A 40 -12.48 -6.61 -2.01
CA THR A 40 -12.25 -6.07 -0.66
C THR A 40 -10.96 -6.64 -0.05
N GLN A 41 -10.73 -7.95 -0.16
CA GLN A 41 -9.52 -8.57 0.40
C GLN A 41 -8.25 -8.03 -0.28
N ALA A 42 -8.27 -7.85 -1.61
CA ALA A 42 -7.15 -7.27 -2.35
C ALA A 42 -6.89 -5.82 -1.89
N ILE A 43 -7.94 -5.01 -1.72
CA ILE A 43 -7.83 -3.63 -1.20
C ILE A 43 -7.27 -3.61 0.22
N ASP A 44 -7.76 -4.48 1.11
CA ASP A 44 -7.33 -4.52 2.51
C ASP A 44 -5.85 -4.87 2.64
N TYR A 45 -5.34 -5.81 1.83
CA TYR A 45 -3.92 -6.12 1.81
C TYR A 45 -3.07 -4.95 1.32
N VAL A 46 -3.53 -4.22 0.30
CA VAL A 46 -2.86 -2.99 -0.15
C VAL A 46 -2.85 -1.94 0.97
N LYS A 47 -3.97 -1.71 1.65
CA LYS A 47 -4.08 -0.74 2.76
C LYS A 47 -3.15 -1.09 3.92
N LYS A 48 -3.09 -2.38 4.30
CA LYS A 48 -2.16 -2.85 5.35
C LYS A 48 -0.71 -2.57 4.97
N SER A 49 -0.32 -2.87 3.73
CA SER A 49 1.03 -2.59 3.23
C SER A 49 1.35 -1.10 3.20
N ILE A 50 0.39 -0.24 2.81
CA ILE A 50 0.54 1.22 2.86
C ILE A 50 0.77 1.70 4.30
N ASN A 51 0.01 1.18 5.27
CA ASN A 51 0.17 1.57 6.69
C ASN A 51 1.58 1.23 7.20
N VAL A 52 2.07 0.01 6.93
CA VAL A 52 3.43 -0.40 7.30
C VAL A 52 4.49 0.49 6.64
N ILE A 53 4.31 0.89 5.38
CA ILE A 53 5.24 1.79 4.71
C ILE A 53 5.27 3.16 5.39
N ILE A 54 4.11 3.70 5.76
CA ILE A 54 4.00 5.01 6.40
C ILE A 54 4.62 4.97 7.79
N GLU A 55 4.26 3.98 8.60
CA GLU A 55 4.84 3.77 9.94
C GLU A 55 6.38 3.69 9.88
N LYS A 56 6.93 2.96 8.89
CA LYS A 56 8.38 2.88 8.69
C LYS A 56 9.03 4.19 8.26
N ILE A 57 8.31 5.05 7.53
CA ILE A 57 8.83 6.36 7.11
C ILE A 57 8.79 7.34 8.28
N GLU A 58 7.69 7.36 9.03
CA GLU A 58 7.53 8.19 10.23
C GLU A 58 8.60 7.86 11.27
N ALA A 59 8.78 6.57 11.59
CA ALA A 59 9.83 6.11 12.50
C ALA A 59 11.26 6.48 12.03
N LYS A 60 11.54 6.41 10.71
CA LYS A 60 12.85 6.81 10.18
C LYS A 60 13.11 8.31 10.26
N ASN A 61 12.07 9.12 10.10
CA ASN A 61 12.19 10.58 10.19
C ASN A 61 12.43 11.03 11.63
N GLU A 62 11.82 10.37 12.62
CA GLU A 62 12.06 10.63 14.04
C GLU A 62 13.52 10.37 14.43
N VAL A 63 14.07 9.21 14.05
CA VAL A 63 15.48 8.86 14.34
C VAL A 63 16.48 9.84 13.71
N LYS A 64 16.18 10.37 12.52
CA LYS A 64 17.06 11.34 11.84
C LYS A 64 17.07 12.70 12.55
N LEU A 65 15.94 13.14 13.09
CA LEU A 65 15.83 14.40 13.83
C LEU A 65 16.57 14.37 15.18
N GLU A 66 16.70 13.21 15.81
CA GLU A 66 17.49 13.06 17.05
C GLU A 66 19.00 12.99 16.79
N SER A 67 19.42 12.44 15.65
CA SER A 67 20.84 12.33 15.30
C SER A 67 21.46 13.64 14.79
N ASP A 68 20.67 14.56 14.23
CA ASP A 68 21.13 15.89 13.78
C ASP A 68 21.24 16.92 14.94
N ARG A 69 20.83 16.57 16.17
CA ARG A 69 20.87 17.45 17.37
C ARG A 69 22.04 17.14 18.32
N GLY A 70 22.88 16.17 18.00
CA GLY A 70 24.02 15.70 18.81
C GLY A 70 25.35 16.34 18.45
#